data_AF-X1DIC3-F1
#
_entry.id   AF-X1DIC3-F1
#
_cell.length_a   1.000
_cell.length_b   1.000
_cell.length_c   1.000
_cell.angle_alpha   90.00
_cell.angle_beta   90.00
_cell.angle_gamma   90.00
#
_symmetry.space_group_name_H-M   'P 1'
#
loop_
_entity.id
_entity.type
_entity.pdbx_description
1 polymer ?
#
loop_
_entity_poly.entity_id
_entity_poly.type
_entity_poly.pdbx_seq_one_letter_code
_entity_poly.pdbx_strand_id
1 'polypeptide(L)'
;LWKNKYSLSRGMVADREEKMAQEAQTSPAQVLEQAKKYELAYNGNTEDGAVLVGQSIGIINSLESVPDLIENIVKKAEKRIKSISGFLN
;
A
#
# COMPACT_ATOMS: atom_id res chain seq x y z
N LEU A 1 -0.43 4.08 -3.34
CA LEU A 1 0.72 4.97 -3.03
C LEU A 1 0.43 5.67 -1.70
N TRP A 2 1.45 5.91 -0.89
CA TRP A 2 1.34 6.73 0.33
C TRP A 2 0.95 8.15 -0.06
N LYS A 3 0.10 8.80 0.75
CA LYS A 3 -0.36 10.16 0.47
C LYS A 3 0.77 11.17 0.73
N ASN A 4 1.51 11.50 -0.32
CA ASN A 4 2.60 12.47 -0.34
C ASN A 4 2.59 13.34 -1.61
N LYS A 5 3.58 14.24 -1.77
CA LYS A 5 3.67 15.18 -2.91
C LYS A 5 3.64 14.44 -4.25
N TYR A 6 4.40 13.36 -4.37
CA TYR A 6 4.42 12.54 -5.58
C TYR A 6 3.07 11.91 -5.90
N SER A 7 2.43 11.27 -4.91
CA SER A 7 1.12 10.63 -5.12
C SER A 7 0.04 11.63 -5.51
N LEU A 8 0.05 12.85 -4.95
CA LEU A 8 -0.95 13.89 -5.23
C LEU A 8 -0.79 14.48 -6.63
N SER A 9 0.44 14.50 -7.17
CA SER A 9 0.69 14.91 -8.55
C SER A 9 0.19 13.91 -9.59
N ARG A 10 -0.12 12.66 -9.18
CA ARG A 10 -0.65 11.63 -10.06
C ARG A 10 -2.15 11.48 -9.82
N GLY A 11 -2.94 11.67 -10.88
CA GLY A 11 -4.38 11.46 -10.83
C GLY A 11 -4.74 10.05 -10.40
N MET A 12 -5.95 9.88 -9.85
CA MET A 12 -6.51 8.56 -9.62
C MET A 12 -6.85 7.93 -10.97
N VAL A 13 -6.50 6.65 -11.14
CA VAL A 13 -6.96 5.83 -12.26
C VAL A 13 -8.20 5.10 -11.78
N ALA A 14 -9.31 5.21 -12.51
CA ALA A 14 -10.61 4.71 -12.08
C ALA A 14 -10.75 3.20 -12.27
N ASP A 15 -10.13 2.65 -13.32
CA ASP A 15 -10.28 1.24 -13.68
C ASP A 15 -9.03 0.63 -14.33
N ARG A 16 -9.14 -0.65 -14.70
CA ARG A 16 -8.05 -1.44 -15.27
C ARG A 16 -7.76 -1.04 -16.71
N GLU A 17 -8.78 -0.81 -17.52
CA GLU A 17 -8.62 -0.43 -18.93
C GLU A 17 -7.87 0.90 -19.05
N GLU A 18 -8.25 1.90 -18.27
CA GLU A 18 -7.59 3.20 -18.19
C GLU A 18 -6.12 3.05 -17.79
N LYS A 19 -5.83 2.17 -16.82
CA LYS A 19 -4.46 1.90 -16.38
C LYS A 19 -3.60 1.32 -17.49
N MET A 20 -4.12 0.33 -18.20
CA MET A 20 -3.40 -0.31 -19.31
C MET A 20 -3.17 0.65 -20.47
N ALA A 21 -4.15 1.52 -20.79
CA ALA A 21 -4.00 2.54 -21.81
C ALA A 21 -2.91 3.57 -21.43
N GLN A 22 -2.88 4.01 -20.17
CA GLN A 22 -1.84 4.88 -19.64
C GLN A 22 -0.45 4.24 -19.74
N GLU A 23 -0.33 2.96 -19.37
CA GLU A 23 0.93 2.20 -19.41
C GLU A 23 1.42 1.99 -20.86
N ALA A 24 0.51 1.71 -21.80
CA ALA A 24 0.84 1.55 -23.22
C ALA A 24 1.38 2.84 -23.86
N GLN A 25 0.98 4.01 -23.35
CA GLN A 25 1.45 5.32 -23.83
C GLN A 25 2.66 5.84 -23.04
N THR A 26 3.16 5.09 -22.06
CA THR A 26 4.28 5.54 -21.22
C THR A 26 5.59 5.50 -21.99
N SER A 27 6.20 6.68 -22.16
CA SER A 27 7.49 6.83 -22.84
C SER A 27 8.66 6.30 -21.98
N PRO A 28 9.80 5.91 -22.61
CA PRO A 28 11.00 5.51 -21.86
C PRO A 28 11.48 6.56 -20.84
N ALA A 29 11.35 7.85 -21.17
CA ALA A 29 11.70 8.94 -20.25
C ALA A 29 10.82 8.95 -18.99
N GLN A 30 9.51 8.71 -19.15
CA GLN A 30 8.58 8.60 -18.03
C GLN A 30 8.80 7.34 -17.19
N VAL A 31 9.25 6.24 -17.80
CA VAL A 31 9.68 5.03 -17.07
C VAL A 31 10.91 5.35 -16.21
N LEU A 32 11.92 6.02 -16.78
CA LEU A 32 13.12 6.41 -16.06
C LEU A 32 12.80 7.38 -14.90
N GLU A 33 11.89 8.32 -15.11
CA GLU A 33 11.43 9.22 -14.04
C GLU A 33 10.75 8.45 -12.91
N GLN A 34 9.88 7.48 -13.23
CA GLN A 34 9.27 6.61 -12.23
C GLN A 34 10.31 5.81 -11.45
N ALA A 35 11.32 5.25 -12.11
CA ALA A 35 12.42 4.53 -11.47
C ALA A 35 13.15 5.41 -10.45
N LYS A 36 13.46 6.67 -10.80
CA LYS A 36 14.08 7.64 -9.87
C LYS A 36 13.19 7.91 -8.65
N LYS A 37 11.87 7.97 -8.84
CA LYS A 37 10.93 8.17 -7.72
C LYS A 37 10.87 6.96 -6.80
N TYR A 38 11.02 5.74 -7.31
CA TYR A 38 11.18 4.54 -6.49
C TYR A 38 12.50 4.55 -5.72
N GLU A 39 13.59 4.97 -6.36
CA GLU A 39 14.90 5.11 -5.71
C GLU A 39 14.87 6.11 -4.55
N LEU A 40 14.18 7.25 -4.72
CA LEU A 40 13.98 8.20 -3.63
C LEU A 40 13.27 7.57 -2.42
N ALA A 41 12.21 6.79 -2.66
CA ALA A 41 11.50 6.10 -1.59
C ALA A 41 12.38 5.04 -0.92
N TYR A 42 13.18 4.29 -1.70
CA TYR A 42 14.14 3.32 -1.20
C TYR A 42 15.19 3.97 -0.27
N ASN A 43 15.64 5.17 -0.64
CA ASN A 43 16.58 5.98 0.16
C ASN A 43 15.91 6.76 1.31
N GLY A 44 14.64 6.49 1.61
CA GLY A 44 13.93 7.05 2.76
C GLY A 44 13.28 8.42 2.52
N ASN A 45 13.33 9.00 1.31
CA ASN A 45 12.55 10.19 0.99
C ASN A 45 11.08 9.80 0.76
N THR A 46 10.28 9.89 1.83
CA THR A 46 8.85 9.59 1.82
C THR A 46 7.98 10.76 1.36
N GLU A 47 8.53 11.96 1.19
CA GLU A 47 7.80 13.13 0.71
C GLU A 47 7.66 13.15 -0.82
N ASP A 48 8.78 12.91 -1.52
CA ASP A 48 8.89 13.03 -2.98
C ASP A 48 9.00 11.67 -3.68
N GLY A 49 9.20 10.59 -2.92
CA GLY A 49 9.35 9.24 -3.43
C GLY A 49 8.03 8.54 -3.76
N ALA A 50 8.10 7.54 -4.64
CA ALA A 50 7.01 6.64 -4.95
C ALA A 50 6.87 5.55 -3.88
N VAL A 51 6.29 5.89 -2.73
CA VAL A 51 6.11 4.95 -1.61
C VAL A 51 4.93 4.01 -1.88
N LEU A 52 5.25 2.74 -2.14
CA LEU A 52 4.28 1.68 -2.42
C LEU A 52 3.67 1.14 -1.12
N VAL A 53 2.38 1.41 -0.94
CA VAL A 53 1.57 0.85 0.15
C VAL A 53 0.17 0.51 -0.37
N GLY A 54 -0.39 -0.57 0.16
CA GLY A 54 -1.79 -0.94 -0.02
C GLY A 54 -2.71 -0.16 0.92
N GLN A 55 -4.02 -0.25 0.70
CA GLN A 55 -5.02 0.45 1.52
C GLN A 55 -5.01 0.02 2.99
N SER A 56 -4.53 -1.19 3.29
CA SER A 56 -4.36 -1.69 4.64
C SER A 56 -3.38 -0.86 5.50
N ILE A 57 -2.55 0.00 4.91
CA ILE A 57 -1.65 0.87 5.67
C ILE A 57 -2.40 1.74 6.70
N GLY A 58 -3.65 2.12 6.40
CA GLY A 58 -4.46 2.94 7.30
C GLY A 58 -4.88 2.25 8.62
N ILE A 59 -4.77 0.92 8.70
CA ILE A 59 -5.06 0.16 9.93
C ILE A 59 -3.80 -0.28 10.68
N ILE A 60 -2.61 -0.05 10.13
CA ILE A 60 -1.33 -0.40 10.76
C ILE A 60 -0.93 0.77 11.67
N ASN A 61 -0.88 0.54 12.98
CA ASN A 61 -0.63 1.58 14.00
C ASN A 61 0.58 1.30 14.91
N SER A 62 1.28 0.19 14.69
CA SER A 62 2.47 -0.19 15.45
C SER A 62 3.47 -0.94 14.57
N LEU A 63 4.74 -0.87 14.95
CA LEU A 63 5.78 -1.75 14.43
C LEU A 63 5.84 -2.99 15.33
N GLU A 64 5.77 -4.16 14.71
CA GLU A 64 5.81 -5.45 15.37
C GLU A 64 6.95 -6.28 14.77
N SER A 65 7.54 -7.17 15.56
CA SER A 65 8.39 -8.20 14.97
C SER A 65 7.54 -9.11 14.09
N VAL A 66 8.16 -9.76 13.10
CA VAL A 66 7.43 -10.68 12.21
C VAL A 66 6.74 -11.81 12.99
N PRO A 67 7.38 -12.46 13.99
CA PRO A 67 6.71 -13.44 14.84
C PRO A 67 5.50 -12.88 15.59
N ASP A 68 5.64 -11.71 16.22
CA ASP A 68 4.55 -11.09 17.00
C ASP A 68 3.37 -10.73 16.10
N LEU A 69 3.64 -10.19 14.91
CA LEU A 69 2.61 -9.84 13.94
C LEU A 69 1.77 -11.06 13.56
N ILE A 70 2.42 -12.18 13.23
CA ILE A 70 1.75 -13.43 12.86
C ILE A 70 0.91 -13.94 14.03
N GLU A 71 1.51 -14.03 15.22
CA GLU A 71 0.82 -14.51 16.42
C GLU A 71 -0.40 -13.63 16.76
N ASN A 72 -0.25 -12.31 16.70
CA ASN A 72 -1.31 -11.36 17.00
C ASN A 72 -2.46 -11.44 15.98
N ILE A 73 -2.16 -11.60 14.69
CA ILE A 73 -3.18 -11.80 13.65
C ILE A 73 -3.99 -13.07 13.95
N VAL A 74 -3.33 -14.20 14.22
CA VAL A 74 -3.99 -15.48 14.49
C VAL A 74 -4.84 -15.39 15.76
N LYS A 75 -4.30 -14.87 16.87
CA LYS A 75 -5.04 -14.71 18.13
C LYS A 75 -6.26 -13.79 17.99
N LYS A 76 -6.11 -12.66 17.26
CA LYS A 76 -7.23 -11.73 17.01
C LYS A 76 -8.32 -12.40 16.17
N ALA A 77 -7.96 -13.18 15.16
CA ALA A 77 -8.90 -13.93 14.34
C ALA A 77 -9.66 -14.98 15.16
N GLU A 78 -8.95 -15.81 15.94
CA GLU A 78 -9.54 -16.83 16.81
C GLU A 78 -10.52 -16.22 17.81
N LYS A 79 -10.11 -15.14 18.49
CA LYS A 79 -10.98 -14.41 19.43
C LYS A 79 -12.25 -13.89 18.76
N ARG A 80 -12.14 -13.35 17.53
CA ARG A 80 -13.28 -12.80 16.80
C ARG A 80 -14.26 -13.90 16.38
N ILE A 81 -13.76 -15.03 15.88
CA ILE A 81 -14.58 -16.18 15.47
C ILE A 81 -15.34 -16.76 16.67
N LYS A 82 -14.65 -17.01 17.79
CA LYS A 82 -15.30 -17.50 19.03
C LYS A 82 -16.35 -16.53 19.55
N SER A 83 -16.08 -15.23 19.51
CA SER A 83 -17.05 -14.21 19.91
C SER A 83 -18.32 -14.27 19.08
N ILE A 84 -18.21 -14.45 17.75
CA ILE A 84 -19.37 -14.53 16.84
C ILE A 84 -20.19 -15.80 17.12
N SER A 85 -19.55 -16.94 17.38
CA SER A 85 -20.27 -18.18 17.71
C SER A 85 -21.16 -18.05 18.94
N GLY A 86 -20.83 -17.16 19.88
CA GLY A 86 -21.67 -16.86 21.04
C GLY A 86 -22.88 -15.97 20.74
N PHE A 87 -22.90 -15.27 19.61
CA PHE A 87 -24.04 -14.43 19.17
C PHE A 87 -24.98 -15.16 18.20
N LEU A 88 -24.55 -16.30 17.66
CA LEU A 88 -25.35 -17.12 16.75
C LEU A 88 -26.12 -18.25 17.47
N ASN A 89 -25.90 -18.43 18.78
CA ASN A 89 -26.65 -19.30 19.67
C ASN A 89 -27.52 -18.48 20.60
#